data_AF-A0A6J4NRX4-F1
#
_entry.id   AF-A0A6J4NRX4-F1
#
_cell.length_a   1.000
_cell.length_b   1.000
_cell.length_c   1.000
_cell.angle_alpha   90.00
_cell.angle_beta   90.00
_cell.angle_gamma   90.00
#
_symmetry.space_group_name_H-M   'P 1'
#
loop_
_entity.id
_entity.type
_entity.pdbx_description
1 polymer ?
#
loop_
_entity_poly.entity_id
_entity_poly.type
_entity_poly.pdbx_seq_one_letter_code
_entity_poly.pdbx_strand_id
1 'polypeptide(L)'
;MDDGRKYKEDDGVPYPVLIDDLIGTVHQVYGGLADPTYLIDADGRVSFYNMWTHAPTLHKAIEELLSQGGRGVVKGGTDRIPHLLSTIADGWHGLQRGFPRSAIELELASPGMASGPFLGYQIRPLLAPIALRATPLPVAAKIGLAVGGAALLFLGVRALSGNGKKRG
;
A
#
# COMPACT_ATOMS: atom_id res chain seq x y z
N MET A 1 -11.36 13.90 -20.32
CA MET A 1 -12.39 13.81 -19.25
C MET A 1 -13.03 12.43 -19.20
N ASP A 2 -13.26 11.78 -20.35
CA ASP A 2 -13.84 10.44 -20.42
C ASP A 2 -13.01 9.38 -19.68
N ASP A 3 -11.67 9.47 -19.74
CA ASP A 3 -10.78 8.53 -19.02
C ASP A 3 -10.97 8.57 -17.50
N GLY A 4 -11.18 9.75 -16.91
CA GLY A 4 -11.41 9.86 -15.46
C GLY A 4 -12.78 9.31 -15.05
N ARG A 5 -13.79 9.42 -15.92
CA ARG A 5 -15.10 8.81 -15.72
C ARG A 5 -14.99 7.28 -15.82
N LYS A 6 -14.31 6.78 -16.85
CA LYS A 6 -14.02 5.37 -17.05
C LYS A 6 -13.27 4.78 -15.85
N TYR A 7 -12.24 5.48 -15.34
CA TYR A 7 -11.52 5.07 -14.14
C TYR A 7 -12.47 4.89 -12.93
N LYS A 8 -13.33 5.88 -12.69
CA LYS A 8 -14.30 5.83 -11.59
C LYS A 8 -15.26 4.64 -11.71
N GLU A 9 -15.72 4.37 -12.93
CA GLU A 9 -16.63 3.27 -13.25
C GLU A 9 -15.96 1.90 -13.14
N ASP A 10 -14.80 1.73 -13.77
CA ASP A 10 -14.04 0.47 -13.79
C ASP A 10 -13.58 0.05 -12.38
N ASP A 11 -13.15 1.01 -11.55
CA ASP A 11 -12.66 0.76 -10.19
C ASP A 11 -13.75 0.92 -9.11
N GLY A 12 -15.00 1.19 -9.50
CA GLY A 12 -16.15 1.28 -8.58
C GLY A 12 -16.00 2.36 -7.51
N VAL A 13 -15.32 3.47 -7.83
CA VAL A 13 -14.96 4.53 -6.87
C VAL A 13 -16.22 5.33 -6.48
N PRO A 14 -16.67 5.27 -5.22
CA PRO A 14 -17.96 5.86 -4.81
C PRO A 14 -17.87 7.37 -4.56
N TYR A 15 -16.67 7.90 -4.38
CA TYR A 15 -16.42 9.31 -4.06
C TYR A 15 -16.15 10.15 -5.32
N PRO A 16 -16.23 11.50 -5.23
CA PRO A 16 -15.87 12.39 -6.32
C PRO A 16 -14.40 12.17 -6.76
N VAL A 17 -14.17 12.21 -8.07
CA VAL A 17 -12.84 12.17 -8.67
C VAL A 17 -12.60 13.51 -9.36
N LEU A 18 -11.49 14.15 -9.02
CA LEU A 18 -11.01 15.37 -9.66
C LEU A 18 -9.78 15.01 -10.51
N ILE A 19 -9.68 15.63 -11.69
CA ILE A 19 -8.55 15.44 -12.60
C ILE A 19 -7.72 16.72 -12.56
N ASP A 20 -6.43 16.60 -12.28
CA ASP A 20 -5.48 17.71 -12.32
C ASP A 20 -5.18 18.13 -13.77
N ASP A 21 -4.52 19.27 -13.95
CA ASP A 21 -3.99 19.64 -15.26
C ASP A 21 -2.82 18.72 -15.69
N LEU A 22 -2.43 18.77 -16.96
CA LEU A 22 -1.36 17.94 -17.50
C LEU A 22 0.03 18.29 -16.93
N ILE A 23 0.17 19.46 -16.31
CA ILE A 23 1.40 19.89 -15.65
C ILE A 23 1.47 19.33 -14.22
N GLY A 24 0.33 18.90 -13.68
CA GLY A 24 0.20 18.37 -12.32
C GLY A 24 0.26 19.49 -11.28
N THR A 25 -0.35 20.65 -11.54
CA THR A 25 -0.24 21.82 -10.64
C THR A 25 -0.64 21.47 -9.20
N VAL A 26 -1.76 20.76 -8.99
CA VAL A 26 -2.19 20.35 -7.64
C VAL A 26 -1.28 19.26 -7.10
N HIS A 27 -0.91 18.27 -7.93
CA HIS A 27 0.00 17.19 -7.55
C HIS A 27 1.33 17.71 -6.99
N GLN A 28 1.91 18.73 -7.63
CA GLN A 28 3.15 19.38 -7.20
C GLN A 28 2.98 20.13 -5.87
N VAL A 29 1.89 20.87 -5.70
CA VAL A 29 1.58 21.56 -4.42
C VAL A 29 1.47 20.56 -3.27
N TYR A 30 0.94 19.38 -3.54
CA TYR A 30 0.82 18.28 -2.59
C TYR A 30 2.03 17.31 -2.63
N GLY A 31 3.21 17.79 -3.00
CA GLY A 31 4.49 17.09 -2.79
C GLY A 31 4.95 16.19 -3.93
N GLY A 32 4.18 16.02 -5.00
CA GLY A 32 4.63 15.35 -6.24
C GLY A 32 4.89 13.85 -6.14
N LEU A 33 4.61 13.22 -5.00
CA LEU A 33 4.76 11.77 -4.82
C LEU A 33 3.59 11.00 -5.42
N ALA A 34 3.82 9.76 -5.83
CA ALA A 34 2.75 8.86 -6.27
C ALA A 34 1.97 8.35 -5.06
N ASP A 35 0.63 8.35 -5.16
CA ASP A 35 -0.30 7.85 -4.14
C ASP A 35 -0.11 8.37 -2.70
N PRO A 36 0.01 9.69 -2.47
CA PRO A 36 -0.10 10.27 -1.14
C PRO A 36 -1.57 10.44 -0.74
N THR A 37 -1.85 10.31 0.55
CA THR A 37 -3.16 10.68 1.13
C THR A 37 -3.01 11.81 2.13
N TYR A 38 -3.90 12.79 2.05
CA TYR A 38 -4.02 13.89 3.01
C TYR A 38 -5.37 13.82 3.71
N LEU A 39 -5.35 13.91 5.04
CA LEU A 39 -6.55 14.13 5.85
C LEU A 39 -6.63 15.61 6.21
N ILE A 40 -7.74 16.24 5.84
CA ILE A 40 -8.01 17.66 6.06
C ILE A 40 -9.09 17.80 7.14
N ASP A 41 -8.86 18.63 8.16
CA ASP A 41 -9.84 18.91 9.21
C ASP A 41 -10.96 19.85 8.78
N ALA A 42 -11.93 20.04 9.68
CA ALA A 42 -13.07 20.93 9.50
C ALA A 42 -12.69 22.41 9.28
N ASP A 43 -11.47 22.83 9.61
CA ASP A 43 -10.98 24.19 9.43
C ASP A 43 -10.08 24.33 8.18
N GLY A 44 -9.99 23.27 7.36
CA GLY A 44 -9.23 23.26 6.10
C GLY A 44 -7.72 23.03 6.28
N ARG A 45 -7.27 22.55 7.43
CA ARG A 45 -5.85 22.28 7.72
C ARG A 45 -5.53 20.80 7.52
N VAL A 46 -4.30 20.50 7.14
CA VAL A 46 -3.83 19.11 7.06
C VAL A 46 -3.62 18.56 8.48
N SER A 47 -4.45 17.61 8.87
CA SER A 47 -4.37 16.90 10.15
C SER A 47 -3.41 15.71 10.12
N PHE A 48 -3.29 15.08 8.95
CA PHE A 48 -2.43 13.92 8.76
C PHE A 48 -2.02 13.79 7.29
N TYR A 49 -0.75 13.49 7.08
CA TYR A 49 -0.17 13.21 5.78
C TYR A 49 0.35 11.77 5.74
N ASN A 50 -0.15 10.98 4.81
CA ASN A 50 0.37 9.64 4.54
C ASN A 50 1.15 9.68 3.22
N MET A 51 2.46 9.52 3.31
CA MET A 51 3.34 9.60 2.15
C MET A 51 3.05 8.51 1.12
N TRP A 52 2.62 7.34 1.59
CA TRP A 52 2.22 6.18 0.78
C TRP A 52 0.90 5.66 1.36
N THR A 53 -0.19 5.79 0.60
CA THR A 53 -1.53 5.45 1.09
C THR A 53 -1.57 4.05 1.71
N HIS A 54 -1.97 4.00 2.98
CA HIS A 54 -2.13 2.77 3.73
C HIS A 54 -3.40 2.83 4.57
N ALA A 55 -4.41 2.09 4.12
CA ALA A 55 -5.76 2.15 4.66
C ALA A 55 -5.83 1.91 6.18
N PRO A 56 -5.11 0.93 6.77
CA PRO A 56 -5.12 0.74 8.22
C PRO A 56 -4.54 1.91 9.04
N THR A 57 -3.54 2.61 8.52
CA THR A 57 -3.01 3.82 9.20
C THR A 57 -4.03 4.95 9.08
N LEU A 58 -4.57 5.16 7.88
CA LEU A 58 -5.56 6.19 7.61
C LEU A 58 -6.84 5.99 8.42
N HIS A 59 -7.31 4.75 8.56
CA HIS A 59 -8.44 4.37 9.41
C HIS A 59 -8.27 4.89 10.83
N LYS A 60 -7.10 4.65 11.44
CA LYS A 60 -6.80 5.15 12.78
C LYS A 60 -6.70 6.66 12.85
N ALA A 61 -6.16 7.31 11.82
CA ALA A 61 -6.09 8.77 11.76
C ALA A 61 -7.49 9.39 11.69
N ILE A 62 -8.39 8.81 10.89
CA ILE A 62 -9.78 9.25 10.78
C ILE A 62 -10.51 9.06 12.12
N GLU A 63 -10.40 7.88 12.75
CA GLU A 63 -11.02 7.62 14.06
C GLU A 63 -10.55 8.61 15.12
N GLU A 64 -9.25 8.87 15.19
CA GLU A 64 -8.67 9.83 16.11
C GLU A 64 -9.18 11.25 15.83
N LEU A 65 -9.22 11.68 14.57
CA LEU A 65 -9.69 13.02 14.20
C LEU A 65 -11.16 13.21 14.56
N LEU A 66 -12.00 12.21 14.26
CA LEU A 66 -13.42 12.24 14.60
C LEU A 66 -13.62 12.27 16.12
N SER A 67 -12.84 11.51 16.90
CA SER A 67 -12.89 11.54 18.37
C SER A 67 -12.52 12.91 18.97
N GLN A 68 -11.74 13.71 18.24
CA GLN A 68 -11.33 15.07 18.62
C GLN A 68 -12.31 16.15 18.09
N GLY A 69 -13.48 15.74 17.58
CA GLY A 69 -14.47 16.67 17.03
C GLY A 69 -14.11 17.20 15.64
N GLY A 70 -13.31 16.47 14.88
CA GLY A 70 -12.98 16.78 13.50
C GLY A 70 -11.91 17.86 13.33
N ARG A 71 -11.07 18.11 14.35
CA ARG A 71 -10.05 19.17 14.35
C ARG A 71 -8.74 18.70 14.97
N GLY A 72 -7.63 19.28 14.48
CA GLY A 72 -6.30 19.09 15.06
C GLY A 72 -5.44 18.05 14.33
N VAL A 73 -4.21 17.89 14.81
CA VAL A 73 -3.23 16.95 14.26
C VAL A 73 -3.40 15.59 14.90
N VAL A 74 -3.40 14.53 14.10
CA VAL A 74 -3.63 13.16 14.56
C VAL A 74 -2.49 12.24 14.16
N LYS A 75 -2.28 11.14 14.90
CA LYS A 75 -1.26 10.12 14.58
C LYS A 75 0.17 10.67 14.41
N GLY A 76 0.50 11.79 15.07
CA GLY A 76 1.79 12.45 14.92
C GLY A 76 1.96 13.21 13.60
N GLY A 77 0.87 13.43 12.86
CA GLY A 77 0.79 14.30 11.68
C GLY A 77 1.35 13.72 10.39
N THR A 78 2.25 12.74 10.44
CA THR A 78 2.80 12.14 9.22
C THR A 78 3.15 10.67 9.37
N ASP A 79 2.83 9.87 8.36
CA ASP A 79 3.36 8.54 8.13
C ASP A 79 4.29 8.55 6.91
N ARG A 80 5.55 8.16 7.12
CA ARG A 80 6.61 8.10 6.09
C ARG A 80 7.03 6.67 5.77
N ILE A 81 6.35 5.67 6.34
CA ILE A 81 6.71 4.27 6.15
C ILE A 81 6.22 3.84 4.75
N PRO A 82 7.08 3.25 3.90
CA PRO A 82 6.64 2.63 2.66
C PRO A 82 5.82 1.37 2.96
N HIS A 83 4.52 1.38 2.63
CA HIS A 83 3.60 0.27 2.90
C HIS A 83 3.48 -0.68 1.71
N LEU A 84 4.58 -1.34 1.35
CA LEU A 84 4.71 -2.11 0.09
C LEU A 84 3.87 -3.38 0.02
N LEU A 85 3.32 -3.87 1.13
CA LEU A 85 2.64 -5.17 1.16
C LEU A 85 1.37 -5.19 0.28
N SER A 86 0.62 -4.09 0.25
CA SER A 86 -0.53 -3.94 -0.65
C SER A 86 -0.08 -3.92 -2.12
N THR A 87 1.00 -3.18 -2.43
CA THR A 87 1.61 -3.14 -3.76
C THR A 87 2.05 -4.52 -4.23
N ILE A 88 2.65 -5.32 -3.35
CA ILE A 88 3.04 -6.71 -3.66
C ILE A 88 1.81 -7.58 -3.91
N ALA A 89 0.77 -7.46 -3.09
CA ALA A 89 -0.41 -8.32 -3.19
C ALA A 89 -1.30 -8.01 -4.41
N ASP A 90 -1.38 -6.75 -4.83
CA ASP A 90 -2.39 -6.30 -5.81
C ASP A 90 -1.83 -5.41 -6.95
N GLY A 91 -0.61 -4.89 -6.81
CA GLY A 91 -0.03 -3.94 -7.77
C GLY A 91 0.17 -4.48 -9.19
N TRP A 92 0.23 -5.82 -9.35
CA TRP A 92 0.30 -6.45 -10.66
C TRP A 92 -0.90 -6.12 -11.55
N HIS A 93 -2.10 -5.98 -10.97
CA HIS A 93 -3.30 -5.65 -11.74
C HIS A 93 -3.16 -4.29 -12.44
N GLY A 94 -2.54 -3.31 -11.78
CA GLY A 94 -2.22 -2.01 -12.39
C GLY A 94 -1.23 -2.15 -13.55
N LEU A 95 -0.17 -2.93 -13.37
CA LEU A 95 0.85 -3.15 -14.42
C LEU A 95 0.29 -3.88 -15.64
N GLN A 96 -0.63 -4.82 -15.45
CA GLN A 96 -1.30 -5.52 -16.56
C GLN A 96 -2.10 -4.58 -17.46
N ARG A 97 -2.70 -3.52 -16.90
CA ARG A 97 -3.45 -2.51 -17.68
C ARG A 97 -2.54 -1.68 -18.58
N GLY A 98 -1.26 -1.50 -18.20
CA GLY A 98 -0.27 -0.70 -18.93
C GLY A 98 0.41 -1.40 -20.12
N PHE A 99 -0.05 -2.58 -20.55
CA PHE A 99 0.63 -3.48 -21.51
C PHE A 99 1.95 -4.08 -20.98
N PRO A 100 2.41 -5.23 -21.53
CA PRO A 100 3.62 -5.93 -21.05
C PRO A 100 4.90 -5.07 -21.04
N ARG A 101 4.98 -4.07 -21.91
CA ARG A 101 6.11 -3.15 -21.99
C ARG A 101 6.30 -2.34 -20.70
N SER A 102 5.22 -1.93 -20.04
CA SER A 102 5.29 -1.19 -18.78
C SER A 102 5.95 -1.99 -17.66
N ALA A 103 5.69 -3.30 -17.59
CA ALA A 103 6.33 -4.17 -16.61
C ALA A 103 7.84 -4.31 -16.87
N ILE A 104 8.25 -4.42 -18.14
CA ILE A 104 9.68 -4.50 -18.51
C ILE A 104 10.39 -3.19 -18.19
N GLU A 105 9.81 -2.06 -18.60
CA GLU A 105 10.41 -0.74 -18.35
C GLU A 105 10.51 -0.43 -16.86
N LEU A 106 9.49 -0.79 -16.07
CA LEU A 106 9.53 -0.66 -14.63
C LEU A 106 10.62 -1.53 -14.00
N GLU A 107 10.76 -2.79 -14.43
CA GLU A 107 11.80 -3.69 -13.92
C GLU A 107 13.21 -3.19 -14.28
N LEU A 108 13.38 -2.62 -15.48
CA LEU A 108 14.66 -2.04 -15.92
C LEU A 108 15.01 -0.75 -15.15
N ALA A 109 14.02 0.10 -14.89
CA ALA A 109 14.23 1.35 -14.15
C ALA A 109 14.41 1.10 -12.65
N SER A 110 13.70 0.11 -12.09
CA SER A 110 13.74 -0.24 -10.68
C SER A 110 13.58 -1.76 -10.49
N PRO A 111 14.70 -2.50 -10.40
CA PRO A 111 14.67 -3.96 -10.23
C PRO A 111 13.80 -4.41 -9.05
N GLY A 112 13.00 -5.45 -9.25
CA GLY A 112 12.06 -5.97 -8.26
C GLY A 112 10.67 -5.34 -8.29
N MET A 113 10.48 -4.18 -8.93
CA MET A 113 9.22 -3.43 -8.87
C MET A 113 8.13 -3.94 -9.81
N ALA A 114 8.46 -4.77 -10.80
CA ALA A 114 7.47 -5.51 -11.58
C ALA A 114 7.41 -6.99 -11.16
N SER A 115 8.57 -7.61 -10.95
CA SER A 115 8.67 -9.02 -10.56
C SER A 115 8.10 -9.31 -9.16
N GLY A 116 8.26 -8.38 -8.21
CA GLY A 116 7.69 -8.49 -6.86
C GLY A 116 6.16 -8.57 -6.85
N PRO A 117 5.45 -7.56 -7.40
CA PRO A 117 4.00 -7.61 -7.55
C PRO A 117 3.52 -8.80 -8.37
N PHE A 118 4.24 -9.19 -9.44
CA PHE A 118 3.91 -10.40 -10.21
C PHE A 118 3.87 -11.65 -9.33
N LEU A 119 4.92 -11.88 -8.55
CA LEU A 119 5.01 -13.04 -7.64
C LEU A 119 3.97 -12.95 -6.52
N GLY A 120 3.79 -11.76 -5.94
CA GLY A 120 2.78 -11.54 -4.91
C GLY A 120 1.36 -11.80 -5.41
N TYR A 121 1.07 -11.44 -6.66
CA TYR A 121 -0.20 -11.74 -7.30
C TYR A 121 -0.47 -13.26 -7.44
N GLN A 122 0.57 -14.07 -7.71
CA GLN A 122 0.41 -15.53 -7.77
C GLN A 122 -0.05 -16.15 -6.45
N ILE A 123 0.31 -15.53 -5.31
CA ILE A 123 -0.08 -15.96 -3.96
C ILE A 123 -1.10 -15.03 -3.31
N ARG A 124 -1.78 -14.21 -4.12
CA ARG A 124 -2.77 -13.22 -3.67
C ARG A 124 -3.84 -13.80 -2.73
N PRO A 125 -4.39 -15.01 -2.92
CA PRO A 125 -5.38 -15.57 -1.98
C PRO A 125 -4.88 -15.66 -0.53
N LEU A 126 -3.56 -15.79 -0.34
CA LEU A 126 -2.93 -15.84 0.98
C LEU A 126 -2.55 -14.44 1.49
N LEU A 127 -2.12 -13.54 0.60
CA LEU A 127 -1.68 -12.19 0.98
C LEU A 127 -2.83 -11.21 1.19
N ALA A 128 -3.84 -11.23 0.31
CA ALA A 128 -4.92 -10.24 0.27
C ALA A 128 -5.67 -10.07 1.61
N PRO A 129 -6.01 -11.14 2.37
CA PRO A 129 -6.70 -10.99 3.66
C PRO A 129 -5.93 -10.20 4.71
N ILE A 130 -4.61 -10.07 4.54
CA ILE A 130 -3.71 -9.34 5.43
C ILE A 130 -3.35 -7.99 4.82
N ALA A 131 -3.01 -7.97 3.54
CA ALA A 131 -2.44 -6.84 2.82
C ALA A 131 -3.47 -5.77 2.42
N LEU A 132 -4.71 -6.17 2.09
CA LEU A 132 -5.72 -5.29 1.49
C LEU A 132 -6.83 -4.91 2.48
N ARG A 133 -6.51 -4.92 3.77
CA ARG A 133 -7.47 -4.57 4.83
C ARG A 133 -7.62 -3.06 4.93
N ALA A 134 -8.86 -2.60 5.07
CA ALA A 134 -9.12 -1.22 5.49
C ALA A 134 -8.84 -1.03 7.00
N THR A 135 -9.18 -2.03 7.81
CA THR A 135 -9.02 -1.96 9.26
C THR A 135 -7.71 -2.59 9.73
N PRO A 136 -7.07 -2.02 10.77
CA PRO A 136 -5.86 -2.59 11.33
C PRO A 136 -6.11 -3.98 11.90
N LEU A 137 -5.09 -4.85 11.77
CA LEU A 137 -5.11 -6.14 12.43
C LEU A 137 -5.23 -5.99 13.95
N PRO A 138 -6.04 -6.84 14.62
CA PRO A 138 -6.01 -6.97 16.06
C PRO A 138 -4.60 -7.30 16.55
N VAL A 139 -4.24 -6.82 17.75
CA VAL A 139 -2.90 -7.04 18.33
C VAL A 139 -2.55 -8.52 18.39
N ALA A 140 -3.51 -9.37 18.78
CA ALA A 140 -3.31 -10.83 18.83
C ALA A 140 -2.96 -11.43 17.46
N ALA A 141 -3.61 -10.97 16.38
CA ALA A 141 -3.32 -11.44 15.03
C ALA A 141 -1.91 -11.03 14.57
N LYS A 142 -1.47 -9.81 14.92
CA LYS A 142 -0.10 -9.35 14.63
C LYS A 142 0.95 -10.19 15.34
N ILE A 143 0.72 -10.50 16.62
CA ILE A 143 1.62 -11.36 17.41
C ILE A 143 1.66 -12.76 16.79
N GLY A 144 0.51 -13.34 16.46
CA GLY A 144 0.43 -14.66 15.82
C GLY A 144 1.21 -14.72 14.51
N LEU A 145 1.09 -13.72 13.65
CA LEU A 145 1.84 -13.62 12.40
C LEU A 145 3.35 -13.47 12.64
N ALA A 146 3.76 -12.64 13.60
CA ALA A 146 5.17 -12.46 13.92
C ALA A 146 5.81 -13.76 14.42
N VAL A 147 5.14 -14.47 15.33
CA VAL A 147 5.63 -15.76 15.86
C VAL A 147 5.64 -16.83 14.77
N GLY A 148 4.57 -16.94 13.98
CA GLY A 148 4.50 -17.91 12.89
C GLY A 148 5.56 -17.68 11.81
N GLY A 149 5.79 -16.42 11.43
CA GLY A 149 6.84 -16.04 10.48
C GLY A 149 8.25 -16.38 10.99
N ALA A 150 8.53 -16.07 12.27
CA ALA A 150 9.81 -16.42 12.89
C ALA A 150 10.04 -17.95 12.93
N ALA A 151 9.00 -18.74 13.22
CA ALA A 151 9.09 -20.20 13.23
C ALA A 151 9.37 -20.77 11.83
N LEU A 152 8.71 -20.25 10.78
CA LEU A 152 8.95 -20.67 9.39
C LEU A 152 10.37 -20.34 8.93
N LEU A 153 10.86 -19.13 9.25
CA LEU A 153 12.24 -18.74 8.96
C LEU A 153 13.25 -19.66 9.66
N PHE A 154 13.04 -19.94 10.95
CA PHE A 154 13.89 -20.84 11.72
C PHE A 154 13.92 -22.26 11.13
N LEU A 155 12.77 -22.81 10.77
CA LEU A 155 12.66 -24.13 10.14
C LEU A 155 13.30 -24.16 8.75
N GLY A 156 13.12 -23.12 7.94
CA GLY A 156 13.73 -23.00 6.62
C GLY A 156 15.26 -22.94 6.67
N VAL A 157 15.82 -22.13 7.58
CA VAL A 157 17.27 -22.05 7.82
C VAL A 157 17.82 -23.42 8.27
N ARG A 158 17.10 -24.11 9.16
CA ARG A 158 17.50 -25.44 9.64
C ARG A 158 17.46 -26.50 8.54
N ALA A 159 16.45 -26.47 7.66
CA ALA A 159 16.34 -27.37 6.52
C ALA A 159 17.47 -27.15 5.49
N LEU A 160 17.81 -25.89 5.21
CA LEU A 160 18.93 -25.53 4.33
C LEU A 160 20.29 -25.92 4.92
N SER A 161 20.49 -25.72 6.23
CA SER A 161 21.72 -26.10 6.92
C SER A 161 21.87 -27.63 7.07
N GLY A 162 20.78 -28.37 7.25
CA GLY A 162 20.78 -29.83 7.36
C GLY A 162 21.11 -30.56 6.06
N ASN A 163 20.82 -29.97 4.90
CA ASN A 163 21.07 -30.58 3.59
C ASN A 163 22.54 -30.50 3.15
N GLY A 164 23.36 -29.63 3.76
CA GLY A 164 24.79 -29.51 3.49
C GLY A 164 25.66 -30.62 4.11
N LYS A 165 25.11 -31.42 5.04
CA LYS A 165 25.89 -32.43 5.79
C LYS A 165 25.83 -33.86 5.21
N LYS A 166 25.11 -34.07 4.09
CA LYS A 166 24.94 -35.39 3.43
C LYS A 166 25.80 -35.59 2.16
N ARG A 167 26.81 -34.74 1.93
CA ARG A 167 27.79 -34.88 0.84
C ARG A 167 29.21 -34.83 1.41
N GLY A 168 29.62 -35.90 2.08
CA GLY A 168 30.97 -36.13 2.60
C GLY A 168 31.22 -37.62 2.72
#